data_AF-T1BA01-F1
#
_entry.id   AF-T1BA01-F1
#
_cell.length_a   1.000
_cell.length_b   1.000
_cell.length_c   1.000
_cell.angle_alpha   90.00
_cell.angle_beta   90.00
_cell.angle_gamma   90.00
#
_symmetry.space_group_name_H-M   'P 1'
#
loop_
_entity.id
_entity.type
_entity.pdbx_description
1 polymer ?
#
loop_
_entity_poly.entity_id
_entity_poly.type
_entity_poly.pdbx_seq_one_letter_code
_entity_poly.pdbx_strand_id
1 'polypeptide(L)' 'DSTLPAVAGYPYITVPMGQVEGLPVGLSFIGPKWSEPRLLGFAYAFERAARAFSPPTYAPNVLQWRPSRTRCGY' A
#
# COMPACT_ATOMS: atom_id res chain seq x y z
N ASP A 1 19.94 1.96 -4.01
CA ASP A 1 20.05 0.87 -5.00
C ASP A 1 18.67 0.48 -5.49
N SER A 2 18.43 0.60 -6.79
CA SER A 2 17.11 0.55 -7.41
C SER A 2 16.62 -0.90 -7.56
N THR A 3 15.91 -1.40 -6.56
CA THR A 3 15.41 -2.78 -6.51
C THR A 3 14.31 -3.00 -7.57
N LEU A 4 14.67 -3.67 -8.66
CA LEU A 4 13.86 -4.37 -9.68
C LEU A 4 12.37 -4.54 -9.32
N PRO A 5 11.46 -3.63 -9.73
CA PRO A 5 10.75 -3.69 -11.02
C PRO A 5 10.61 -2.33 -11.74
N ALA A 6 10.98 -1.22 -11.08
CA ALA A 6 10.84 0.14 -11.60
C ALA A 6 11.75 0.43 -12.82
N VAL A 7 12.81 -0.37 -13.01
CA VAL A 7 13.81 -0.20 -14.07
C VAL A 7 13.48 -0.99 -15.35
N ALA A 8 12.69 -2.05 -15.24
CA ALA A 8 12.57 -3.06 -16.30
C ALA A 8 11.24 -2.98 -17.10
N GLY A 9 10.34 -2.05 -16.75
CA GLY A 9 9.05 -1.89 -17.43
C GLY A 9 8.13 -3.10 -17.33
N TYR A 10 8.38 -4.00 -16.36
CA TYR A 10 7.52 -5.15 -16.09
C TYR A 10 6.44 -4.73 -15.09
N PRO A 11 5.18 -5.07 -15.37
CA PRO A 11 4.10 -4.69 -14.49
C PRO A 11 4.16 -5.48 -13.18
N TYR A 12 4.11 -4.75 -12.07
CA TYR A 12 4.03 -5.29 -10.73
C TYR A 12 2.94 -4.56 -9.95
N ILE A 13 2.22 -5.27 -9.10
CA ILE A 13 1.22 -4.67 -8.20
C ILE A 13 1.23 -5.41 -6.86
N THR A 14 1.08 -4.67 -5.77
CA THR A 14 0.96 -5.22 -4.43
C THR A 14 -0.44 -4.97 -3.91
N VAL A 15 -1.11 -6.02 -3.45
CA VAL A 15 -2.46 -5.98 -2.87
C VAL A 15 -2.42 -6.34 -1.38
N PRO A 16 -3.30 -5.78 -0.54
CA PRO A 16 -3.36 -6.13 0.88
C PRO A 16 -3.92 -7.55 1.06
N MET A 17 -3.21 -8.40 1.79
CA MET A 17 -3.64 -9.78 2.13
C MET A 17 -4.12 -9.91 3.58
N GLY A 18 -3.84 -8.92 4.43
CA GLY A 18 -4.35 -8.87 5.81
C GLY A 18 -3.31 -8.35 6.78
N GLN A 19 -3.46 -8.74 8.04
CA GLN A 19 -2.51 -8.42 9.11
C GLN A 19 -2.04 -9.71 9.78
N VAL A 20 -0.74 -9.83 9.99
CA VAL A 20 -0.13 -10.88 10.82
C VAL A 20 0.52 -10.18 12.00
N GLU A 21 0.12 -10.54 13.22
CA GLU A 21 0.62 -9.91 14.46
C GLU A 21 0.49 -8.38 14.51
N GLY A 22 -0.56 -7.83 13.86
CA GLY A 22 -0.81 -6.39 13.80
C GLY A 22 -0.01 -5.63 12.73
N LEU A 23 0.85 -6.32 11.97
CA LEU A 23 1.60 -5.74 10.85
C LEU A 23 0.86 -6.02 9.53
N PRO A 24 0.66 -5.00 8.66
CA PRO A 24 0.03 -5.18 7.37
C PRO A 24 0.93 -6.02 6.45
N VAL A 25 0.38 -7.10 5.90
CA VAL A 25 1.05 -7.97 4.93
C VAL A 25 0.39 -7.80 3.56
N GLY A 26 1.22 -7.63 2.53
CA GLY A 26 0.79 -7.52 1.15
C GLY A 26 1.26 -8.71 0.31
N LEU A 27 0.50 -9.04 -0.72
CA LEU A 27 0.87 -10.00 -1.76
C LEU A 27 1.27 -9.23 -3.02
N SER A 28 2.44 -9.52 -3.58
CA SER A 28 2.94 -8.90 -4.81
C SER A 28 2.76 -9.82 -6.02
N PHE A 29 2.04 -9.34 -7.04
CA PHE A 29 1.95 -9.99 -8.34
C PHE A 29 2.98 -9.38 -9.30
N ILE A 30 3.68 -10.23 -10.04
CA ILE A 30 4.66 -9.84 -11.06
C ILE A 30 4.26 -10.51 -12.36
N GLY A 31 4.11 -9.72 -13.42
CA GLY A 31 3.67 -10.19 -14.73
C GLY A 31 4.72 -10.01 -15.82
N PRO A 32 4.60 -10.76 -16.93
CA PRO A 32 5.41 -10.52 -18.13
C PRO A 32 5.05 -9.18 -18.78
N LYS A 33 5.96 -8.66 -19.62
CA LYS A 33 5.82 -7.36 -20.31
C LYS A 33 4.46 -7.27 -21.03
N TRP A 34 3.78 -6.12 -20.95
CA TRP A 34 2.49 -5.83 -21.60
C TRP A 34 1.27 -6.60 -21.04
N SER A 35 1.39 -7.20 -19.85
CA SER A 35 0.28 -7.93 -19.21
C SER A 35 -0.45 -7.13 -18.12
N GLU A 36 -0.33 -5.80 -18.12
CA GLU A 36 -0.99 -4.88 -17.19
C GLU A 36 -2.49 -5.16 -17.00
N PRO A 37 -3.31 -5.33 -18.07
CA PRO A 37 -4.76 -5.46 -17.90
C PRO A 37 -5.14 -6.75 -17.15
N ARG A 38 -4.40 -7.84 -17.38
CA ARG A 38 -4.64 -9.11 -16.69
C ARG A 38 -4.16 -9.04 -15.24
N LEU A 39 -3.01 -8.41 -15.01
CA LEU A 39 -2.44 -8.23 -13.68
C LEU A 39 -3.36 -7.36 -12.79
N LEU A 40 -3.95 -6.29 -13.35
CA LEU A 40 -4.98 -5.51 -12.68
C LEU A 40 -6.26 -6.32 -12.41
N GLY A 41 -6.69 -7.14 -13.37
CA GLY A 41 -7.84 -8.03 -13.20
C GLY A 41 -7.64 -9.03 -12.05
N PHE A 42 -6.46 -9.64 -11.96
CA PHE A 42 -6.11 -10.56 -10.88
C PHE A 42 -6.04 -9.87 -9.53
N ALA A 43 -5.39 -8.70 -9.47
CA ALA A 43 -5.32 -7.89 -8.26
C ALA A 43 -6.72 -7.49 -7.77
N TYR A 44 -7.58 -7.03 -8.68
CA TYR A 44 -8.95 -6.64 -8.35
C TYR A 44 -9.80 -7.82 -7.87
N ALA A 45 -9.72 -8.97 -8.54
CA ALA A 45 -10.43 -10.18 -8.13
C ALA A 45 -9.97 -10.65 -6.75
N PHE A 46 -8.65 -10.62 -6.49
CA PHE A 46 -8.08 -10.95 -5.19
C PHE A 46 -8.55 -9.98 -4.11
N GLU A 47 -8.50 -8.67 -4.34
CA GLU A 47 -8.93 -7.66 -3.37
C GLU A 47 -10.42 -7.85 -2.99
N ARG A 48 -11.27 -8.12 -3.98
CA ARG A 48 -12.71 -8.35 -3.77
C ARG A 48 -13.01 -9.62 -2.98
N ALA A 49 -12.23 -10.69 -3.21
CA ALA A 49 -12.36 -11.94 -2.49
C ALA A 49 -11.79 -11.85 -1.06
N ALA A 50 -10.61 -11.23 -0.90
CA ALA A 50 -9.89 -11.19 0.36
C ALA A 50 -10.52 -10.24 1.37
N ARG A 51 -11.08 -9.09 0.94
CA ARG A 51 -11.61 -8.02 1.83
C ARG A 51 -10.67 -7.69 3.00
N ALA A 52 -9.37 -7.83 2.78
CA ALA A 52 -8.37 -7.87 3.84
C ALA A 52 -7.79 -6.49 4.20
N PHE A 53 -8.44 -5.43 3.72
CA PHE A 53 -8.06 -4.06 4.06
C PHE A 53 -8.50 -3.75 5.49
N SER A 54 -7.53 -3.51 6.38
CA SER A 54 -7.75 -3.01 7.73
C SER A 54 -7.21 -1.58 7.82
N PRO A 55 -8.00 -0.60 8.32
CA PRO A 55 -7.53 0.77 8.44
C PRO A 55 -6.33 0.83 9.39
N PRO A 56 -5.29 1.63 9.06
CA PRO A 56 -4.13 1.74 9.93
C PRO A 56 -4.53 2.35 11.28
N THR A 57 -4.06 1.76 12.37
CA THR A 57 -4.17 2.37 13.68
C THR A 57 -2.96 3.29 13.88
N TYR A 58 -3.20 4.56 14.19
CA TYR A 58 -2.13 5.53 14.40
C TYR A 58 -1.43 5.28 15.74
N ALA A 59 -0.11 5.48 15.79
CA ALA A 59 0.60 5.55 17.05
C ALA A 59 0.04 6.72 17.90
N PRO A 60 0.03 6.61 19.24
CA PRO A 60 -0.55 7.64 20.10
C PRO A 60 0.10 9.02 19.93
N ASN A 61 1.36 9.10 19.49
CA ASN A 61 2.05 10.39 19.28
C ASN A 61 1.62 11.12 18.01
N VAL A 62 1.07 10.42 16.99
CA VAL A 62 0.77 11.05 15.70
C VAL A 62 -0.49 11.91 15.78
N LEU A 63 -1.42 11.54 16.68
CA LEU A 63 -2.59 12.35 17.02
C LEU A 63 -2.23 13.56 17.91
N GLN A 64 -1.01 13.64 18.43
CA GLN A 64 -0.55 14.78 19.24
C GLN A 64 -0.11 15.98 18.39
N TRP A 65 0.05 15.83 17.06
CA TRP A 65 0.38 16.95 16.19
C TRP A 65 -0.80 17.93 16.13
N ARG A 66 -0.92 18.71 17.20
CA ARG A 66 -1.65 19.96 17.25
C ARG A 66 -0.70 20.95 16.60
N PRO A 67 -0.99 21.50 15.40
CA PRO A 67 -0.25 22.66 14.96
C PRO A 67 -0.39 23.65 16.11
N SER A 68 0.73 23.97 16.78
CA SER A 68 0.73 24.99 17.80
C SER A 68 0.12 26.20 17.11
N ARG A 69 -1.06 26.61 17.56
CA ARG A 69 -1.72 27.82 17.12
C ARG A 69 -0.92 28.98 17.70
N THR A 70 0.34 29.08 17.31
CA THR A 70 1.19 30.23 17.55
C THR A 70 0.57 31.28 16.65
N ARG A 71 -0.26 32.14 17.25
CA ARG A 71 -0.53 33.44 16.66
C ARG A 71 0.85 34.02 16.33
N CYS A 72 1.22 34.05 15.06
CA CYS A 72 2.22 35.00 14.61
C CYS A 72 1.59 36.37 14.88
N GLY A 73 1.90 36.92 16.05
CA GLY A 73 1.69 38.31 16.34
C GLY A 73 3.06 38.93 16.39
N TYR A 74 3.48 39.53 15.27
CA TYR A 74 4.20 40.78 15.12
C TYR A 74 3.91 41.27 13.70
#